data_AF-A0A645FN43-F1
#
_entry.id   AF-A0A645FN43-F1
#
_cell.length_a   1.000
_cell.length_b   1.000
_cell.length_c   1.000
_cell.angle_alpha   90.00
_cell.angle_beta   90.00
_cell.angle_gamma   90.00
#
_symmetry.space_group_name_H-M   'P 1'
#
loop_
_entity.id
_entity.type
_entity.pdbx_description
1 polymer ?
#
loop_
_entity_poly.entity_id
_entity_poly.type
_entity_poly.pdbx_seq_one_letter_code
_entity_poly.pdbx_strand_id
1 'polypeptide(L)'
;MDGADYKTNSGIDVQVSGSDYFRLRGGVELGRTWELANGTMLNLYGDASYSHEYGGDTDFIMDGGRFSTKHSFGGGYGIFGIGANWRYAPGKYINARFQHSAGSKYTEPFAVYLGLSFEI
;
A
#
# COMPACT_ATOMS: atom_id res chain seq x y z
N MET A 1 -14.37 1.64 1.74
CA MET A 1 -14.69 2.48 0.56
C MET A 1 -16.11 2.11 0.18
N ASP A 2 -17.04 3.06 0.18
CA ASP A 2 -18.42 2.78 -0.22
C ASP A 2 -18.47 2.56 -1.74
N GLY A 3 -18.86 1.35 -2.13
CA GLY A 3 -19.16 1.01 -3.52
C GLY A 3 -20.52 1.60 -3.88
N ALA A 4 -20.56 2.46 -4.88
CA ALA A 4 -21.81 3.02 -5.37
C ALA A 4 -22.63 1.95 -6.10
N ASP A 5 -23.91 1.83 -5.76
CA ASP A 5 -24.87 0.97 -6.43
C ASP A 5 -25.10 1.44 -7.88
N TYR A 6 -24.93 0.56 -8.86
CA TYR A 6 -25.27 0.83 -10.27
C TYR A 6 -26.26 -0.21 -10.79
N LYS A 7 -27.46 0.25 -11.20
CA LYS A 7 -28.41 -0.55 -11.98
C LYS A 7 -28.05 -0.54 -13.46
N THR A 8 -27.69 -1.70 -14.00
CA THR A 8 -27.51 -1.88 -15.46
C THR A 8 -28.88 -2.13 -16.09
N ASN A 9 -29.12 -1.55 -17.28
CA ASN A 9 -30.40 -1.52 -18.01
C ASN A 9 -30.91 -2.90 -18.53
N SER A 10 -30.36 -3.99 -18.00
CA SER A 10 -30.66 -5.39 -18.35
C SER A 10 -31.25 -6.20 -17.18
N GLY A 11 -31.62 -5.56 -16.07
CA GLY A 11 -32.34 -6.21 -14.96
C GLY A 11 -31.46 -6.95 -13.94
N ILE A 12 -30.14 -6.72 -13.94
CA ILE A 12 -29.21 -7.30 -12.96
C ILE A 12 -28.95 -6.27 -11.86
N ASP A 13 -29.51 -6.51 -10.67
CA ASP A 13 -29.18 -5.76 -9.44
C ASP A 13 -27.85 -6.26 -8.88
N VAL A 14 -26.81 -5.41 -8.92
CA VAL A 14 -25.49 -5.70 -8.35
C VAL A 14 -25.36 -4.89 -7.06
N GLN A 15 -25.67 -5.52 -5.93
CA GLN A 15 -25.38 -4.95 -4.61
C GLN A 15 -23.95 -5.30 -4.22
N VAL A 16 -23.08 -4.30 -4.16
CA VAL A 16 -21.74 -4.43 -3.59
C VAL A 16 -21.84 -4.00 -2.13
N SER A 17 -22.20 -4.94 -1.25
CA SER A 17 -22.18 -4.67 0.19
C SER A 17 -20.73 -4.36 0.61
N GLY A 18 -20.56 -3.27 1.37
CA GLY A 18 -19.27 -2.79 1.82
C GLY A 18 -18.43 -3.91 2.44
N SER A 19 -17.21 -4.08 1.93
CA SER A 19 -16.29 -5.09 2.43
C SER A 19 -15.37 -4.43 3.46
N ASP A 20 -15.56 -4.80 4.73
CA ASP A 20 -14.62 -4.44 5.78
C ASP A 20 -13.40 -5.36 5.70
N TYR A 21 -12.22 -4.77 5.64
CA TYR A 21 -10.94 -5.48 5.63
C TYR A 21 -9.99 -4.86 6.65
N PHE A 22 -9.20 -5.71 7.30
CA PHE A 22 -8.15 -5.30 8.21
C PHE A 22 -6.79 -5.71 7.63
N ARG A 23 -5.87 -4.76 7.52
CA ARG A 23 -4.51 -5.02 7.04
C ARG A 23 -3.52 -4.90 8.17
N LEU A 24 -2.75 -5.96 8.41
CA LEU A 24 -1.63 -5.96 9.34
C LEU A 24 -0.32 -5.90 8.55
N ARG A 25 0.54 -4.94 8.87
CA ARG A 25 1.88 -4.83 8.29
C ARG A 25 2.92 -4.79 9.39
N GLY A 26 3.89 -5.69 9.33
CA GLY A 26 5.05 -5.73 10.23
C GLY A 26 6.34 -5.71 9.44
N GLY A 27 7.36 -4.99 9.89
CA GLY A 27 8.63 -4.90 9.17
C GLY A 27 9.75 -4.27 9.97
N VAL A 28 10.92 -4.25 9.34
CA VAL A 28 12.14 -3.66 9.85
C VAL A 28 12.68 -2.64 8.86
N GLU A 29 13.23 -1.55 9.37
CA GLU A 29 13.93 -0.54 8.59
C GLU A 29 15.35 -0.40 9.16
N LEU A 30 16.34 -0.41 8.27
CA LEU A 30 17.74 -0.20 8.60
C LEU A 30 18.27 0.92 7.75
N GLY A 31 18.80 1.96 8.38
CA GLY A 31 19.31 3.13 7.66
C GLY A 31 20.52 3.76 8.32
N ARG A 32 21.24 4.55 7.54
CA ARG A 32 22.39 5.33 8.00
C ARG A 32 22.27 6.76 7.50
N THR A 33 22.47 7.69 8.43
CA THR A 33 22.58 9.11 8.14
C THR A 33 24.05 9.49 7.95
N TRP A 34 24.33 10.18 6.86
CA TRP A 34 25.62 10.78 6.54
C TRP A 34 25.49 12.29 6.50
N GLU A 35 26.44 12.96 7.15
CA GLU A 35 26.67 14.38 6.96
C GLU A 35 27.57 14.56 5.73
N LEU A 36 27.08 15.29 4.74
CA LEU A 36 27.79 15.59 3.51
C LEU A 36 28.69 16.82 3.75
N ALA A 37 29.76 16.96 2.95
CA ALA A 37 30.76 18.02 3.08
C ALA A 37 30.17 19.46 2.98
N ASN A 38 28.98 19.60 2.42
CA ASN A 38 28.22 20.85 2.31
C ASN A 38 27.30 21.12 3.51
N GLY A 39 27.40 20.36 4.60
CA GLY A 39 26.56 20.47 5.79
C GLY A 39 25.14 19.91 5.63
N THR A 40 24.84 19.30 4.48
CA THR A 40 23.54 18.64 4.24
C THR A 40 23.54 17.24 4.84
N MET A 41 22.36 16.72 5.17
CA MET A 41 22.23 15.38 5.76
C MET A 41 21.53 14.46 4.77
N LEU A 42 22.17 13.34 4.45
CA LEU A 42 21.63 12.28 3.61
C LEU A 42 21.41 11.03 4.46
N ASN A 43 20.16 10.64 4.66
CA ASN A 43 19.80 9.36 5.25
C ASN A 43 19.46 8.40 4.13
N LEU A 44 20.17 7.27 4.07
CA LEU A 44 19.84 6.16 3.18
C LEU A 44 19.40 4.96 4.01
N TYR A 45 18.27 4.38 3.64
CA TYR A 45 17.64 3.31 4.38
C TYR A 45 17.12 2.21 3.45
N GLY A 46 17.06 1.00 3.99
CA GLY A 46 16.39 -0.14 3.38
C GLY A 46 15.35 -0.68 4.34
N ASP A 47 14.19 -1.03 3.83
CA ASP A 47 13.10 -1.60 4.59
C ASP A 47 12.66 -2.95 4.02
N ALA A 48 12.32 -3.87 4.92
CA ALA A 48 11.71 -5.14 4.59
C ALA A 48 10.51 -5.34 5.49
N SER A 49 9.34 -5.53 4.90
CA SER A 49 8.08 -5.68 5.63
C SER A 49 7.21 -6.76 5.00
N TYR A 50 6.36 -7.36 5.80
CA TYR A 50 5.35 -8.30 5.39
C TYR A 50 3.98 -7.73 5.74
N SER A 51 3.08 -7.76 4.77
CA SER A 51 1.70 -7.30 4.93
C SER A 51 0.76 -8.48 4.73
N HIS A 52 -0.23 -8.61 5.59
CA HIS A 52 -1.28 -9.60 5.51
C HIS A 52 -2.64 -8.94 5.65
N GLU A 53 -3.54 -9.29 4.74
CA GLU A 53 -4.92 -8.82 4.78
C GLU A 53 -5.81 -9.89 5.41
N TYR A 54 -6.52 -9.51 6.46
CA TYR A 54 -7.49 -10.33 7.18
C TYR A 54 -8.90 -9.76 6.92
N GLY A 55 -9.86 -10.62 6.61
CA GLY A 55 -11.18 -10.18 6.16
C GLY A 55 -11.22 -9.89 4.66
N GLY A 56 -12.34 -9.35 4.17
CA GLY A 56 -12.63 -9.26 2.74
C GLY A 56 -13.62 -10.31 2.23
N ASP A 57 -14.53 -10.79 3.09
CA ASP A 57 -15.70 -11.52 2.63
C ASP A 57 -16.63 -10.52 1.92
N THR A 58 -16.54 -10.44 0.59
CA THR A 58 -17.48 -9.68 -0.22
C THR A 58 -18.64 -10.61 -0.59
N ASP A 59 -19.79 -10.40 0.04
CA ASP A 59 -21.03 -11.08 -0.33
C ASP A 59 -21.52 -10.48 -1.67
N PHE A 60 -21.40 -11.24 -2.76
CA PHE A 60 -22.00 -10.90 -4.05
C PHE A 60 -23.39 -11.52 -4.13
N ILE A 61 -24.44 -10.71 -4.22
CA ILE A 61 -25.79 -11.19 -4.51
C ILE A 61 -26.01 -11.02 -6.03
N MET A 62 -26.11 -12.13 -6.76
CA MET A 62 -26.53 -12.15 -8.17
C MET A 62 -27.81 -12.97 -8.29
N ASP A 63 -28.88 -12.31 -8.72
CA ASP A 63 -30.14 -12.89 -9.21
C ASP A 63 -30.73 -14.03 -8.35
N GLY A 64 -31.14 -13.72 -7.12
CA GLY A 64 -31.85 -14.65 -6.23
C GLY A 64 -31.03 -15.81 -5.66
N GLY A 65 -29.80 -16.02 -6.16
CA GLY A 65 -28.82 -16.96 -5.62
C GLY A 65 -27.85 -16.24 -4.70
N ARG A 66 -27.83 -16.62 -3.42
CA ARG A 66 -26.82 -16.14 -2.47
C ARG A 66 -25.50 -16.88 -2.73
N PHE A 67 -24.68 -16.35 -3.63
CA PHE A 67 -23.33 -16.85 -3.86
C PHE A 67 -22.35 -16.16 -2.89
N SER A 68 -22.25 -16.69 -1.66
CA SER A 68 -21.21 -16.25 -0.72
C SER A 68 -19.87 -16.81 -1.21
N THR A 69 -19.21 -16.05 -2.07
CA THR A 69 -17.85 -16.38 -2.50
C THR A 69 -16.95 -15.89 -1.38
N LYS A 70 -16.50 -16.81 -0.52
CA LYS A 70 -15.37 -16.59 0.40
C LYS A 70 -14.09 -16.42 -0.41
N HIS A 71 -14.02 -15.33 -1.16
CA HIS A 71 -12.81 -14.98 -1.88
C HIS A 71 -11.90 -14.39 -0.82
N SER A 72 -11.05 -15.22 -0.22
CA SER A 72 -9.94 -14.72 0.58
C SER A 72 -9.06 -13.86 -0.33
N PHE A 73 -9.38 -12.56 -0.40
CA PHE A 73 -8.48 -11.51 -0.84
C PHE A 73 -7.27 -11.42 0.09
N GLY A 74 -7.34 -12.06 1.27
CA GLY A 74 -6.25 -12.30 2.23
C GLY A 74 -5.09 -13.13 1.70
N GLY A 75 -4.36 -12.57 0.74
CA GLY A 75 -3.02 -12.99 0.37
C GLY A 75 -2.01 -12.12 1.09
N GLY A 76 -1.10 -12.72 1.85
CA GLY A 76 0.04 -11.98 2.38
C GLY A 76 1.06 -11.67 1.29
N TYR A 77 1.69 -10.51 1.37
CA TYR A 77 2.72 -10.07 0.45
C TYR A 77 3.91 -9.46 1.20
N GLY A 78 5.10 -9.81 0.75
CA GLY A 78 6.34 -9.17 1.16
C GLY A 78 6.52 -7.85 0.42
N ILE A 79 7.12 -6.89 1.10
CA ILE A 79 7.41 -5.56 0.61
C ILE A 79 8.87 -5.29 0.95
N PHE A 80 9.68 -5.02 -0.06
CA PHE A 80 11.08 -4.65 0.09
C PHE A 80 11.24 -3.25 -0.50
N GLY A 81 11.97 -2.39 0.20
CA GLY A 81 12.18 -1.03 -0.22
C GLY A 81 13.59 -0.54 0.07
N ILE A 82 14.04 0.39 -0.75
CA ILE A 82 15.21 1.22 -0.48
C ILE A 82 14.80 2.67 -0.65
N GLY A 83 15.27 3.54 0.24
CA GLY A 83 14.95 4.94 0.20
C GLY A 83 16.09 5.84 0.62
N ALA A 84 15.96 7.09 0.24
CA ALA A 84 16.85 8.17 0.59
C ALA A 84 16.03 9.38 1.04
N ASN A 85 16.43 9.97 2.15
CA ASN A 85 15.93 11.25 2.64
C ASN A 85 17.11 12.23 2.67
N TRP A 86 17.05 13.27 1.85
CA TRP A 86 18.07 14.29 1.74
C TRP A 86 17.56 15.63 2.27
N ARG A 87 18.15 16.10 3.37
CA ARG A 87 17.97 17.46 3.88
C ARG A 87 18.98 18.39 3.21
N TYR A 88 18.60 18.97 2.08
CA TYR A 88 19.48 19.85 1.30
C TYR A 88 19.61 21.27 1.87
N ALA A 89 18.67 21.69 2.72
CA ALA A 89 18.72 22.93 3.48
C ALA A 89 17.96 22.77 4.81
N PRO A 90 18.21 23.61 5.83
CA PRO A 90 17.38 23.63 7.03
C PRO A 90 15.89 23.78 6.66
N GLY A 91 15.05 22.89 7.17
CA GLY A 91 13.62 22.87 6.87
C GLY A 91 13.25 22.37 5.46
N LYS A 92 14.19 21.93 4.61
CA LYS A 92 13.87 21.44 3.25
C LYS A 92 14.37 20.02 3.02
N TYR A 93 13.45 19.13 2.66
CA TYR A 93 13.68 17.69 2.58
C TYR A 93 13.20 17.13 1.25
N ILE A 94 14.02 16.27 0.66
CA ILE A 94 13.68 15.45 -0.50
C ILE A 94 13.64 14.00 -0.03
N ASN A 95 12.52 13.33 -0.28
CA ASN A 95 12.32 11.91 -0.01
C ASN A 95 12.21 11.19 -1.36
N ALA A 96 12.91 10.06 -1.49
CA ALA A 96 12.74 9.13 -2.58
C ALA A 96 12.75 7.71 -2.03
N ARG A 97 11.79 6.88 -2.40
CA ARG A 97 11.74 5.46 -2.01
C ARG A 97 11.32 4.60 -3.19
N PHE A 98 12.09 3.57 -3.45
CA PHE A 98 11.79 2.51 -4.39
C PHE A 98 11.29 1.31 -3.60
N GLN A 99 10.15 0.78 -3.99
CA GLN A 99 9.51 -0.34 -3.33
C GLN A 99 9.20 -1.42 -4.36
N HIS A 100 9.37 -2.67 -3.97
CA HIS A 100 8.92 -3.85 -4.70
C HIS A 100 8.05 -4.68 -3.77
N SER A 101 6.90 -5.15 -4.25
CA SER A 101 5.99 -5.98 -3.45
C SER A 101 5.68 -7.28 -4.17
N ALA A 102 5.90 -8.41 -3.51
CA ALA A 102 5.65 -9.73 -4.07
C ALA A 102 4.91 -10.62 -3.06
N GLY A 103 3.84 -11.26 -3.51
CA GLY A 103 3.01 -12.15 -2.70
C GLY A 103 2.21 -13.12 -3.55
N SER A 104 1.49 -14.02 -2.89
CA SER A 104 0.78 -15.14 -3.54
C SER A 104 -0.37 -14.72 -4.47
N LYS A 105 -0.95 -13.54 -4.24
CA LYS A 105 -2.05 -12.99 -5.04
C LYS A 105 -1.86 -11.53 -5.47
N TYR A 106 -0.80 -10.87 -4.99
CA TYR A 106 -0.48 -9.47 -5.29
C TYR A 106 0.98 -9.38 -5.70
N THR A 107 1.24 -8.86 -6.90
CA THR A 107 2.59 -8.56 -7.38
C THR A 107 2.60 -7.14 -7.90
N GLU A 108 3.35 -6.28 -7.22
CA GLU A 108 3.62 -4.91 -7.65
C GLU A 108 5.07 -4.87 -8.15
N PRO A 109 5.29 -4.77 -9.47
CA PRO A 109 6.63 -4.95 -10.05
C PRO A 109 7.61 -3.90 -9.58
N PHE A 110 7.17 -2.65 -9.39
CA PHE A 110 7.90 -1.61 -8.66
C PHE A 110 6.96 -0.43 -8.37
N ALA A 111 7.19 0.26 -7.26
CA ALA A 111 6.58 1.52 -6.91
C ALA A 111 7.67 2.52 -6.55
N VAL A 112 7.48 3.78 -6.97
CA VAL A 112 8.40 4.88 -6.67
C VAL A 112 7.61 5.95 -5.93
N TYR A 113 8.10 6.31 -4.75
CA TYR A 113 7.56 7.39 -3.92
C TYR A 113 8.56 8.52 -3.96
N LEU A 114 8.10 9.70 -4.36
CA LEU A 114 8.87 10.94 -4.33
C LEU A 114 8.10 11.95 -3.48
N GLY A 115 8.80 12.57 -2.53
CA GLY A 115 8.22 13.54 -1.61
C GLY A 115 9.10 14.77 -1.46
N LEU A 116 8.46 15.92 -1.34
CA LEU A 116 9.11 17.17 -0.97
C LEU A 116 8.43 17.68 0.30
N SER A 117 9.22 17.92 1.34
CA SER A 117 8.74 18.53 2.59
C SER A 117 9.45 19.84 2.85
N PHE A 118 8.66 20.83 3.25
CA PHE A 118 9.12 22.17 3.63
C PHE A 118 8.57 22.48 5.02
N GLU A 119 9.46 22.74 5.96
CA GLU A 119 9.17 23.27 7.28
C GLU A 119 9.31 24.80 7.19
N ILE A 120 8.27 25.51 7.64
CA ILE A 120 8.18 26.99 7.62
C ILE A 120 8.49 27.52 9.02
#